data_AF-A0A077NIS5-F1
#
_entry.id   AF-A0A077NIS5-F1
#
_cell.length_a   1.000
_cell.length_b   1.000
_cell.length_c   1.000
_cell.angle_alpha   90.00
_cell.angle_beta   90.00
_cell.angle_gamma   90.00
#
_symmetry.space_group_name_H-M   'P 1'
#
loop_
_entity.id
_entity.type
_entity.pdbx_description
1 polymer ?
#
loop_
_entity_poly.entity_id
_entity_poly.type
_entity_poly.pdbx_seq_one_letter_code
_entity_poly.pdbx_strand_id
1 'polypeptide(L)'
;MGTSNDHLKFFRLRIDEDIIEKINREAQIKDGMKQDLISDVADWFATQRSKGEIPPRYFASRTCAEYEGIWVRKETAKRIEELAKTDGTNASRVLYTALARYVEKK
;
A
#
# COMPACT_ATOMS: atom_id res chain seq x y z
N MET A 1 -7.26 29.04 -3.73
CA MET A 1 -5.81 28.89 -3.49
C MET A 1 -5.62 27.87 -2.39
N GLY A 2 -4.87 26.78 -2.67
CA GLY A 2 -4.34 25.87 -1.65
C GLY A 2 -5.14 24.62 -1.31
N THR A 3 -5.31 23.67 -2.24
CA THR A 3 -5.50 22.25 -1.87
C THR A 3 -4.35 21.45 -2.45
N SER A 4 -3.12 21.79 -2.04
CA SER A 4 -1.97 20.99 -2.41
C SER A 4 -2.18 19.59 -1.82
N ASN A 5 -1.99 18.55 -2.64
CA ASN A 5 -1.81 17.16 -2.23
C ASN A 5 -0.55 16.98 -1.34
N ASP A 6 -0.20 17.97 -0.53
CA ASP A 6 1.02 18.07 0.26
C ASP A 6 1.04 17.08 1.43
N HIS A 7 -0.07 16.39 1.68
CA HIS A 7 -0.16 15.31 2.67
C HIS A 7 -0.03 13.92 2.04
N LEU A 8 0.06 13.81 0.71
CA LEU A 8 0.19 12.55 -0.02
C LEU A 8 1.58 12.41 -0.67
N LYS A 9 1.99 11.16 -0.86
CA LYS A 9 3.18 10.74 -1.58
C LYS A 9 2.78 9.75 -2.66
N PHE A 10 3.32 9.97 -3.86
CA PHE A 10 3.08 9.13 -5.02
C PHE A 10 4.02 7.93 -5.06
N PHE A 11 3.47 6.76 -5.37
CA PHE A 11 4.21 5.55 -5.70
C PHE A 11 3.77 5.07 -7.08
N ARG A 12 4.75 4.62 -7.87
CA ARG A 12 4.51 3.91 -9.11
C ARG A 12 4.99 2.48 -8.94
N LEU A 13 4.07 1.51 -9.02
CA LEU A 13 4.38 0.09 -8.86
C LEU A 13 3.48 -0.75 -9.75
N ARG A 14 3.94 -1.97 -10.06
CA ARG A 14 3.10 -2.94 -10.75
C ARG A 14 2.15 -3.59 -9.77
N ILE A 15 0.87 -3.69 -10.12
CA ILE A 15 -0.18 -4.26 -9.27
C ILE A 15 -1.11 -5.10 -10.14
N ASP A 16 -1.42 -6.30 -9.67
CA ASP A 16 -2.38 -7.18 -10.31
C ASP A 16 -3.78 -6.54 -10.31
N GLU A 17 -4.48 -6.64 -11.44
CA GLU A 17 -5.76 -5.96 -11.69
C GLU A 17 -6.83 -6.33 -10.64
N ASP A 18 -6.87 -7.60 -10.24
CA ASP A 18 -7.81 -8.10 -9.23
C ASP A 18 -7.61 -7.44 -7.85
N ILE A 19 -6.36 -7.10 -7.49
CA ILE A 19 -6.06 -6.40 -6.25
C ILE A 19 -6.59 -4.96 -6.32
N ILE A 20 -6.32 -4.24 -7.42
CA ILE A 20 -6.71 -2.83 -7.53
C ILE A 20 -8.22 -2.68 -7.68
N GLU A 21 -8.88 -3.58 -8.40
CA GLU A 21 -10.34 -3.61 -8.54
C GLU A 21 -11.04 -3.83 -7.20
N LYS A 22 -10.55 -4.79 -6.39
CA LYS A 22 -11.10 -5.03 -5.05
C LYS A 22 -10.94 -3.81 -4.14
N ILE A 23 -9.77 -3.18 -4.14
CA ILE A 23 -9.53 -1.95 -3.37
C ILE A 23 -10.47 -0.82 -3.83
N ASN A 24 -10.63 -0.62 -5.14
CA ASN A 24 -11.51 0.40 -5.70
C ASN A 24 -12.97 0.17 -5.26
N ARG A 25 -13.45 -1.08 -5.34
CA ARG A 25 -14.79 -1.46 -4.92
C ARG A 25 -15.02 -1.19 -3.44
N GLU A 26 -14.04 -1.50 -2.59
CA GLU A 26 -14.18 -1.26 -1.15
C GLU A 26 -14.15 0.21 -0.77
N ALA A 27 -13.32 1.01 -1.45
CA ALA A 27 -13.32 2.46 -1.26
C ALA A 27 -14.68 3.05 -1.62
N GLN A 28 -15.29 2.60 -2.73
CA GLN A 28 -16.64 3.00 -3.14
C GLN A 28 -17.71 2.61 -2.11
N ILE A 29 -17.66 1.40 -1.55
CA ILE A 29 -18.63 0.94 -0.55
C ILE A 29 -18.57 1.78 0.74
N LYS A 30 -17.38 2.24 1.13
CA LYS A 30 -17.16 3.00 2.36
C LYS A 30 -17.37 4.51 2.20
N ASP A 31 -17.78 4.99 1.02
CA ASP A 31 -17.80 6.41 0.65
C ASP A 31 -16.47 7.12 0.99
N GLY A 32 -15.38 6.35 0.90
CA GLY A 32 -14.05 6.75 1.34
C GLY A 32 -13.15 7.07 0.16
N MET A 33 -12.19 7.97 0.34
CA MET A 33 -11.16 8.18 -0.66
C MET A 33 -10.24 6.95 -0.73
N LYS A 34 -10.04 6.40 -1.93
CA LYS A 34 -9.15 5.24 -2.19
C LYS A 34 -7.79 5.37 -1.50
N GLN A 35 -7.21 6.57 -1.53
CA GLN A 35 -5.91 6.87 -0.92
C GLN A 35 -5.89 6.71 0.61
N ASP A 36 -7.00 6.99 1.30
CA ASP A 36 -7.10 6.79 2.75
C ASP A 36 -7.15 5.30 3.07
N LEU A 37 -7.97 4.53 2.34
CA LEU A 37 -8.02 3.08 2.50
C LEU A 37 -6.65 2.44 2.26
N ILE A 38 -5.97 2.82 1.18
CA ILE A 38 -4.61 2.33 0.87
C ILE A 38 -3.64 2.69 2.00
N SER A 39 -3.73 3.91 2.53
CA SER A 39 -2.87 4.37 3.62
C SER A 39 -3.12 3.58 4.91
N ASP A 40 -4.39 3.38 5.28
CA ASP A 40 -4.78 2.59 6.45
C ASP A 40 -4.27 1.15 6.36
N VAL A 41 -4.44 0.52 5.18
CA VAL A 41 -3.97 -0.84 4.92
C VAL A 41 -2.44 -0.94 5.06
N ALA A 42 -1.72 0.02 4.50
CA ALA A 42 -0.27 0.01 4.55
C ALA A 42 0.28 0.31 5.96
N ASP A 43 -0.36 1.22 6.71
CA ASP A 43 -0.05 1.49 8.12
C ASP A 43 -0.32 0.27 9.01
N TRP A 44 -1.45 -0.40 8.80
CA TRP A 44 -1.77 -1.65 9.49
C TRP A 44 -0.68 -2.69 9.23
N PHE A 45 -0.33 -2.93 7.96
CA PHE A 45 0.72 -3.91 7.62
C PHE A 45 2.07 -3.54 8.25
N ALA A 46 2.49 -2.29 8.14
CA ALA A 46 3.77 -1.83 8.70
C ALA A 46 3.80 -2.01 10.23
N THR A 47 2.71 -1.68 10.92
CA THR A 47 2.59 -1.85 12.36
C THR A 47 2.69 -3.31 12.77
N GLN A 48 1.95 -4.19 12.10
CA GLN A 48 1.93 -5.63 12.39
C GLN A 48 3.29 -6.28 12.11
N ARG A 49 3.95 -5.87 11.02
CA ARG A 49 5.30 -6.34 10.67
C ARG A 49 6.34 -5.88 11.71
N SER A 50 6.28 -4.63 12.16
CA SER A 50 7.17 -4.10 13.20
C SER A 50 6.98 -4.76 14.56
N LYS A 51 5.76 -5.21 14.87
CA LYS A 51 5.48 -6.01 16.07
C LYS A 51 5.92 -7.49 15.97
N GLY A 52 6.34 -7.94 14.78
CA GLY A 52 6.70 -9.34 14.53
C GLY A 52 5.49 -10.27 14.35
N GLU A 53 4.27 -9.73 14.25
CA GLU A 53 3.03 -10.51 14.06
C GLU A 53 2.87 -11.02 12.62
N ILE A 54 3.55 -10.37 11.66
CA ILE A 54 3.61 -10.79 10.25
C ILE A 54 5.07 -11.03 9.88
N PRO A 55 5.41 -12.16 9.22
CA PRO A 55 6.79 -12.42 8.79
C PRO A 55 7.25 -11.43 7.69
N PRO A 56 8.57 -11.21 7.54
CA PRO A 56 9.18 -10.41 6.45
C PRO A 56 9.06 -11.06 5.06
N ARG A 57 7.93 -11.69 4.75
CA ARG A 57 7.66 -12.26 3.44
C ARG A 57 6.93 -11.24 2.58
N TYR A 58 7.69 -10.67 1.66
CA TYR A 58 7.22 -9.71 0.67
C TYR A 58 6.83 -10.40 -0.63
N PHE A 59 5.68 -10.00 -1.18
CA PHE A 59 5.21 -10.44 -2.47
C PHE A 59 5.69 -9.49 -3.57
N ALA A 60 5.61 -9.97 -4.81
CA ALA A 60 5.80 -9.18 -6.00
C ALA A 60 4.61 -9.40 -6.93
N SER A 61 4.27 -8.39 -7.70
CA SER A 61 3.26 -8.49 -8.76
C SER A 61 3.70 -9.43 -9.87
N ARG A 62 2.72 -9.94 -10.61
CA ARG A 62 2.98 -10.73 -11.82
C ARG A 62 3.79 -9.90 -12.82
N THR A 63 4.62 -10.57 -13.60
CA THR A 63 5.47 -9.92 -14.62
C THR A 63 4.65 -9.20 -15.69
N CYS A 64 3.42 -9.64 -15.94
CA CYS A 64 2.47 -9.03 -16.87
C CYS A 64 1.58 -7.93 -16.27
N ALA A 65 1.70 -7.63 -14.97
CA ALA A 65 0.88 -6.61 -14.32
C ALA A 65 1.27 -5.20 -14.80
N GLU A 66 0.27 -4.34 -14.99
CA GLU A 66 0.46 -2.95 -15.41
C GLU A 66 0.96 -2.07 -14.25
N TYR A 67 1.58 -0.94 -14.60
CA TYR A 67 2.02 0.04 -13.61
C TYR A 67 0.87 0.94 -13.20
N GLU A 68 0.60 0.95 -11.91
CA GLU A 68 -0.42 1.80 -11.30
C GLU A 68 0.20 2.94 -10.50
N GLY A 69 -0.49 4.08 -10.53
CA GLY A 69 -0.18 5.25 -9.73
C GLY A 69 -0.95 5.22 -8.41
N ILE A 70 -0.24 5.07 -7.30
CA ILE A 70 -0.84 5.05 -5.97
C ILE A 70 -0.45 6.29 -5.18
N TRP A 71 -1.45 6.90 -4.56
CA TRP A 71 -1.26 7.97 -3.57
C TRP A 71 -1.47 7.41 -2.17
N VAL A 72 -0.53 7.72 -1.28
CA VAL A 72 -0.52 7.28 0.12
C VAL A 72 -0.21 8.49 1.00
N ARG A 73 -0.72 8.56 2.23
CA ARG A 73 -0.34 9.62 3.18
C ARG A 73 1.17 9.65 3.40
N LYS A 74 1.76 10.85 3.47
CA LYS A 74 3.22 11.04 3.61
C LYS A 74 3.78 10.33 4.84
N GLU A 75 3.05 10.38 5.96
CA GLU A 75 3.46 9.70 7.19
C GLU A 75 3.50 8.18 7.02
N THR A 76 2.46 7.61 6.42
CA THR A 76 2.40 6.19 6.04
C THR A 76 3.55 5.84 5.10
N ALA A 77 3.80 6.66 4.09
CA ALA A 77 4.89 6.45 3.14
C ALA A 77 6.26 6.43 3.84
N LYS A 78 6.49 7.32 4.81
CA LYS A 78 7.71 7.33 5.62
C LYS A 78 7.88 6.03 6.41
N ARG A 79 6.81 5.54 7.05
CA ARG A 79 6.84 4.25 7.78
C ARG A 79 7.13 3.06 6.86
N ILE A 80 6.52 3.03 5.68
CA ILE A 80 6.78 2.00 4.66
C ILE A 80 8.26 2.03 4.24
N GLU A 81 8.83 3.22 4.02
CA GLU A 81 10.23 3.40 3.64
C GLU A 81 11.20 3.01 4.75
N GLU A 82 10.90 3.34 6.00
CA GLU A 82 11.68 2.92 7.16
C GLU A 82 11.66 1.39 7.29
N LEU A 83 10.47 0.78 7.23
CA LEU A 83 10.33 -0.67 7.26
C LEU A 83 11.07 -1.33 6.10
N ALA A 84 10.97 -0.78 4.89
CA ALA A 84 11.66 -1.30 3.72
C ALA A 84 13.19 -1.31 3.93
N LYS A 85 13.74 -0.25 4.53
CA LYS A 85 15.18 -0.17 4.87
C LYS A 85 15.56 -1.20 5.92
N THR A 86 14.76 -1.33 7.00
CA THR A 86 15.01 -2.31 8.07
C THR A 86 15.03 -3.74 7.53
N ASP A 87 14.13 -4.06 6.60
CA ASP A 87 13.99 -5.41 6.04
C ASP A 87 14.81 -5.65 4.76
N GLY A 88 15.61 -4.67 4.32
CA GLY A 88 16.44 -4.79 3.11
C GLY A 88 15.62 -4.97 1.82
N THR A 89 14.43 -4.38 1.74
CA THR A 89 13.51 -4.47 0.59
C THR A 89 13.18 -3.09 0.02
N ASN A 90 12.27 -3.04 -0.96
CA ASN A 90 11.80 -1.80 -1.57
C ASN A 90 10.42 -1.39 -1.01
N ALA A 91 10.21 -0.10 -0.77
CA ALA A 91 8.94 0.44 -0.30
C ALA A 91 7.75 0.06 -1.22
N SER A 92 7.94 -0.01 -2.54
CA SER A 92 6.92 -0.49 -3.47
C SER A 92 6.55 -1.96 -3.22
N ARG A 93 7.50 -2.82 -2.82
CA ARG A 93 7.20 -4.22 -2.44
C ARG A 93 6.47 -4.29 -1.12
N VAL A 94 6.83 -3.46 -0.15
CA VAL A 94 6.12 -3.35 1.12
C VAL A 94 4.66 -2.95 0.87
N LEU A 95 4.44 -1.90 0.08
CA LEU A 95 3.11 -1.42 -0.28
C LEU A 95 2.30 -2.48 -1.04
N TYR A 96 2.89 -3.09 -2.08
CA TYR A 96 2.23 -4.19 -2.81
C TYR A 96 1.82 -5.33 -1.87
N THR A 97 2.72 -5.75 -0.98
CA THR A 97 2.44 -6.84 -0.03
C THR A 97 1.32 -6.48 0.94
N ALA A 98 1.26 -5.24 1.41
CA ALA A 98 0.19 -4.77 2.27
C ALA A 98 -1.17 -4.90 1.58
N LEU A 99 -1.26 -4.46 0.32
CA LEU A 99 -2.47 -4.55 -0.50
C LEU A 99 -2.89 -5.99 -0.80
N ALA A 100 -1.93 -6.82 -1.23
CA ALA A 100 -2.18 -8.22 -1.51
C ALA A 100 -2.70 -8.97 -0.28
N ARG A 101 -2.05 -8.79 0.89
CA ARG A 101 -2.49 -9.43 2.13
C ARG A 101 -3.84 -8.93 2.63
N TYR A 102 -4.17 -7.67 2.39
CA TYR A 102 -5.49 -7.14 2.71
C TYR A 102 -6.57 -7.84 1.91
N VAL A 103 -6.33 -8.01 0.61
CA VAL A 103 -7.22 -8.72 -0.31
C VAL A 103 -7.31 -10.22 -0.01
N GLU A 104 -6.24 -10.87 0.45
CA GLU A 104 -6.26 -12.28 0.85
C GLU A 104 -6.97 -12.53 2.20
N LYS A 105 -6.96 -11.55 3.10
CA LYS A 105 -7.62 -11.66 4.42
C LYS A 105 -9.14 -11.54 4.38
N LYS A 106 -9.72 -11.19 3.24
CA LYS A 106 -11.15 -11.03 3.01
C LYS A 106 -11.68 -12.04 2.01
#